data_AF-A0A412NBT7-F1
#
_entry.id   AF-A0A412NBT7-F1
#
_cell.length_a   1.000
_cell.length_b   1.000
_cell.length_c   1.000
_cell.angle_alpha   90.00
_cell.angle_beta   90.00
_cell.angle_gamma   90.00
#
_symmetry.space_group_name_H-M   'P 1'
#
loop_
_entity.id
_entity.type
_entity.pdbx_description
1 polymer ?
#
loop_
_entity_poly.entity_id
_entity_poly.type
_entity_poly.pdbx_seq_one_letter_code
_entity_poly.pdbx_strand_id
1 'polypeptide(L)' 'MADEWLGRAINDYLTERGIKQIFLSQKTGIPKHKICSSLNGKRRFTFEEYELICGALKVNTDKFIKPKKL' A
#
# COMPACT_ATOMS: atom_id res chain seq x y z
N MET A 1 -0.89 12.05 11.03
CA MET A 1 -1.12 12.79 9.77
C MET A 1 -1.87 11.88 8.80
N ALA A 2 -2.80 12.39 7.99
CA ALA A 2 -3.84 11.61 7.28
C ALA A 2 -3.37 10.59 6.21
N ASP A 3 -2.10 10.20 6.15
CA ASP A 3 -1.56 9.21 5.21
C ASP A 3 -0.84 8.06 5.92
N GLU A 4 -0.55 8.23 7.21
CA GLU A 4 0.01 7.18 8.07
C GLU A 4 -0.90 5.94 8.11
N TRP A 5 -2.22 6.18 8.02
CA TRP A 5 -3.21 5.11 8.03
C TRP A 5 -3.24 4.29 6.73
N LEU A 6 -2.87 4.86 5.58
CA LEU A 6 -2.90 4.12 4.30
C LEU A 6 -1.82 3.05 4.28
N GLY A 7 -0.58 3.43 4.62
CA GLY A 7 0.54 2.51 4.73
C GLY A 7 0.25 1.39 5.73
N ARG A 8 -0.28 1.75 6.90
CA ARG A 8 -0.68 0.78 7.94
C ARG A 8 -1.81 -0.14 7.46
N ALA A 9 -2.88 0.38 6.87
CA ALA A 9 -4.02 -0.41 6.40
C ALA A 9 -3.60 -1.45 5.33
N ILE A 10 -2.71 -1.07 4.42
CA ILE A 10 -2.14 -2.02 3.46
C ILE A 10 -1.29 -3.07 4.20
N ASN A 11 -0.45 -2.65 5.15
CA ASN A 11 0.41 -3.58 5.90
C ASN A 11 -0.39 -4.60 6.73
N ASP A 12 -1.49 -4.16 7.35
CA ASP A 12 -2.38 -5.02 8.11
C ASP A 12 -3.04 -6.06 7.19
N TYR A 13 -3.56 -5.61 6.04
CA TYR A 13 -4.13 -6.49 5.01
C TYR A 13 -3.13 -7.55 4.50
N LEU A 14 -1.86 -7.16 4.31
CA LEU A 14 -0.80 -8.10 3.94
C LEU A 14 -0.57 -9.14 5.03
N THR A 15 -0.49 -8.69 6.29
CA THR A 15 -0.22 -9.53 7.46
C THR A 15 -1.34 -10.53 7.69
N GLU A 16 -2.59 -10.09 7.69
CA GLU A 16 -3.79 -10.93 7.87
C GLU A 16 -3.90 -12.04 6.81
N ARG A 17 -3.35 -11.82 5.62
CA ARG A 17 -3.40 -12.77 4.49
C ARG A 17 -2.09 -13.54 4.27
N GLY A 18 -1.09 -13.35 5.14
CA GLY A 18 0.22 -13.97 4.98
C GLY A 18 1.00 -13.53 3.73
N ILE A 19 0.65 -12.38 3.15
CA ILE A 19 1.30 -11.85 1.96
C ILE A 19 2.58 -11.12 2.37
N LYS A 20 3.72 -11.57 1.87
CA LYS A 20 5.02 -10.94 2.16
C LYS A 20 5.18 -9.66 1.35
N GLN A 21 5.79 -8.61 1.92
CA GLN A 21 6.08 -7.37 1.19
C GLN A 21 6.93 -7.57 -0.10
N ILE A 22 7.73 -8.64 -0.15
CA ILE A 22 8.50 -8.99 -1.36
C ILE A 22 7.59 -9.35 -2.55
N PHE A 23 6.40 -9.89 -2.29
CA PHE A 23 5.40 -10.16 -3.33
C PHE A 23 4.99 -8.87 -4.04
N LEU A 24 4.71 -7.80 -3.26
CA LEU A 24 4.40 -6.50 -3.84
C LEU A 24 5.56 -5.98 -4.68
N SER A 25 6.79 -6.04 -4.14
CA SER A 25 7.97 -5.57 -4.87
C SER A 25 8.15 -6.26 -6.21
N GLN A 26 7.96 -7.58 -6.26
CA GLN A 26 8.07 -8.36 -7.50
C GLN A 26 6.93 -8.08 -8.47
N LYS A 27 5.70 -7.87 -7.98
CA LYS A 27 4.53 -7.63 -8.83
C LYS A 27 4.45 -6.21 -9.38
N THR A 28 4.92 -5.22 -8.62
CA THR A 28 4.80 -3.80 -8.99
C THR A 28 6.09 -3.22 -9.55
N GLY A 29 7.23 -3.92 -9.40
CA GLY A 29 8.56 -3.37 -9.71
C GLY A 29 9.04 -2.31 -8.71
N ILE A 30 8.24 -1.95 -7.70
CA ILE A 30 8.63 -0.98 -6.68
C ILE A 30 9.70 -1.62 -5.78
N PRO A 31 10.85 -0.97 -5.52
CA PRO A 31 11.87 -1.51 -4.64
C PRO A 31 11.33 -1.84 -3.23
N LYS A 32 11.74 -2.98 -2.66
CA LYS A 32 11.30 -3.42 -1.32
C LYS A 32 11.52 -2.36 -0.24
N HIS A 33 12.64 -1.64 -0.25
CA HIS A 33 12.93 -0.60 0.74
C HIS A 33 11.93 0.57 0.68
N LYS A 34 11.48 0.90 -0.53
CA LYS A 34 10.45 1.91 -0.80
C LYS A 34 9.09 1.44 -0.27
N ILE A 35 8.67 0.22 -0.57
CA ILE A 35 7.44 -0.38 -0.01
C ILE A 35 7.48 -0.38 1.52
N CYS A 36 8.57 -0.88 2.11
CA CYS A 36 8.73 -0.92 3.57
C CYS A 36 8.64 0.48 4.20
N SER A 37 9.30 1.48 3.58
CA SER A 37 9.23 2.88 4.04
C SER A 37 7.79 3.43 3.99
N SER A 38 7.05 3.15 2.92
CA SER A 38 5.66 3.60 2.78
C SER A 38 4.71 2.91 3.76
N LEU A 39 4.83 1.58 3.92
CA LEU A 39 3.99 0.80 4.83
C LEU A 39 4.18 1.23 6.29
N ASN A 40 5.40 1.64 6.66
CA ASN A 40 5.71 2.18 7.98
C ASN A 40 5.44 3.70 8.12
N GLY A 41 4.81 4.34 7.14
CA GLY A 41 4.46 5.76 7.19
C GLY A 41 5.63 6.74 7.09
N LYS A 42 6.85 6.26 6.79
CA LYS A 42 8.05 7.11 6.62
C LYS A 42 8.03 7.89 5.30
N ARG A 43 7.25 7.42 4.32
CA ARG A 43 6.95 8.14 3.08
C ARG A 43 5.52 7.89 2.64
N ARG A 44 4.96 8.78 1.82
CA ARG A 44 3.67 8.55 1.15
C ARG A 44 3.86 7.68 -0.08
N PHE A 45 2.83 6.92 -0.44
CA PHE A 45 2.72 6.36 -1.78
C PHE A 45 2.37 7.47 -2.77
N THR A 46 2.97 7.44 -3.96
CA THR A 46 2.37 8.17 -5.08
C THR A 46 1.07 7.48 -5.51
N PHE A 47 0.23 8.19 -6.27
CA PHE A 47 -1.00 7.60 -6.80
C PHE A 47 -0.70 6.37 -7.67
N GLU A 48 0.29 6.46 -8.55
CA GLU A 48 0.75 5.35 -9.40
C GLU A 48 1.25 4.14 -8.56
N GLU A 49 2.06 4.38 -7.53
CA GLU A 49 2.50 3.29 -6.64
C GLU A 49 1.31 2.60 -5.96
N TYR A 50 0.29 3.37 -5.57
CA TYR A 50 -0.93 2.84 -4.97
C TYR A 50 -1.77 2.03 -5.96
N GLU A 51 -1.97 2.51 -7.18
CA GLU A 51 -2.69 1.79 -8.25
C GLU A 51 -2.03 0.45 -8.56
N LEU A 52 -0.70 0.42 -8.68
CA LEU A 52 0.06 -0.81 -8.90
C LEU A 52 -0.12 -1.81 -7.74
N ILE A 53 -0.12 -1.32 -6.49
CA ILE A 53 -0.35 -2.17 -5.31
C ILE A 53 -1.78 -2.73 -5.31
N CYS A 54 -2.79 -1.92 -5.60
CA CYS A 54 -4.18 -2.38 -5.73
C CYS A 54 -4.30 -3.47 -6.81
N GLY A 55 -3.68 -3.26 -7.97
CA GLY A 55 -3.61 -4.25 -9.05
C GLY A 55 -2.92 -5.55 -8.63
N ALA A 56 -1.77 -5.45 -7.93
CA ALA A 56 -1.03 -6.62 -7.42
C ALA A 56 -1.84 -7.43 -6.39
N LEU A 57 -2.64 -6.74 -5.56
CA LEU A 57 -3.51 -7.34 -4.55
C LEU A 57 -4.89 -7.77 -5.10
N LYS A 58 -5.19 -7.45 -6.37
CA LYS A 58 -6.49 -7.69 -7.00
C LYS A 58 -7.66 -7.10 -6.18
N VAL A 59 -7.48 -5.88 -5.70
CA VAL A 59 -8.52 -5.10 -5.00
C VAL A 59 -8.77 -3.79 -5.72
N ASN A 60 -9.95 -3.21 -5.53
CA ASN A 60 -10.29 -1.93 -6.12
C ASN A 60 -9.55 -0.77 -5.43
N THR A 61 -9.42 0.38 -6.11
CA THR A 61 -8.68 1.56 -5.61
C THR A 61 -9.39 2.27 -4.45
N ASP A 62 -10.67 2.00 -4.21
CA ASP A 62 -11.41 2.47 -3.01
C ASP A 62 -11.16 1.59 -1.77
N LYS A 63 -10.47 0.44 -1.91
CA LYS A 63 -10.30 -0.52 -0.81
C LYS A 63 -9.66 0.09 0.43
N PHE A 64 -8.65 0.94 0.22
CA PHE A 64 -7.86 1.52 1.31
C PHE A 64 -7.96 3.04 1.38
N ILE A 65 -8.67 3.72 0.49
CA ILE A 65 -8.80 5.18 0.51
C ILE A 65 -10.27 5.52 0.66
N LYS A 66 -10.59 6.44 1.57
CA LYS A 66 -11.95 6.98 1.74
C LYS A 66 -11.98 8.43 1.29
N PRO A 67 -13.05 8.88 0.61
CA PRO A 67 -13.23 10.29 0.28
C PRO A 67 -13.22 11.12 1.57
N LYS A 68 -12.52 12.25 1.53
CA LYS A 68 -12.58 13.22 2.63
C LYS A 68 -13.99 13.83 2.66
N LYS A 69 -14.54 13.98 3.86
CA LYS A 69 -15.73 14.82 4.05
C LYS A 69 -15.32 16.27 3.73
N LEU A 70 -16.09 16.91 2.86
CA LEU A 70 -15.96 18.33 2.54
C LEU A 70 -16.60 19.18 3.62
#